data_AF-A0A7V5ZF57-F1
#
_entry.id   AF-A0A7V5ZF57-F1
#
_cell.length_a   1.000
_cell.length_b   1.000
_cell.length_c   1.000
_cell.angle_alpha   90.00
_cell.angle_beta   90.00
_cell.angle_gamma   90.00
#
_symmetry.space_group_name_H-M   'P 1'
#
loop_
_entity.id
_entity.type
_entity.pdbx_description
1 polymer ?
#
loop_
_entity_poly.entity_id
_entity_poly.type
_entity_poly.pdbx_seq_one_letter_code
_entity_poly.pdbx_strand_id
1 'polypeptide(L)'
;MQYTRWVLITGMSGSGKTLVSHIFEDLGYFCVDNLPPRLLPALVDLSREHPERMQHVALVVDTRCGEMFAETLPNVRCVAERGVPVHILFLDCSDEMLVQRFK
;
A
#
# COMPACT_ATOMS: atom_id res chain seq x y z
N MET A 1 -13.74 -6.28 -18.92
CA MET A 1 -13.14 -5.13 -18.23
C MET A 1 -12.05 -5.69 -17.33
N GLN A 2 -10.77 -5.38 -17.57
CA GLN A 2 -9.70 -5.79 -16.64
C GLN A 2 -9.86 -4.98 -15.35
N TYR A 3 -9.98 -5.67 -14.21
CA TYR A 3 -10.16 -5.04 -12.92
C TYR A 3 -8.80 -4.62 -12.36
N THR A 4 -8.44 -3.34 -12.46
CA THR A 4 -7.28 -2.80 -11.76
C THR A 4 -7.54 -2.85 -10.26
N ARG A 5 -6.69 -3.56 -9.49
CA ARG A 5 -6.87 -3.71 -8.04
C ARG A 5 -5.70 -3.09 -7.32
N TRP A 6 -5.99 -2.02 -6.57
CA TRP A 6 -5.03 -1.33 -5.72
C TRP A 6 -5.25 -1.75 -4.28
N VAL A 7 -4.16 -2.07 -3.59
CA VAL A 7 -4.17 -2.47 -2.18
C VAL A 7 -3.19 -1.59 -1.42
N LEU A 8 -3.65 -0.94 -0.36
CA LEU A 8 -2.81 -0.28 0.63
C LEU A 8 -2.61 -1.23 1.81
N ILE A 9 -1.39 -1.70 2.01
CA ILE A 9 -0.97 -2.53 3.13
C ILE A 9 -0.43 -1.61 4.22
N THR A 10 -0.99 -1.72 5.42
CA THR A 10 -0.55 -0.96 6.60
C THR A 10 -0.73 -1.79 7.86
N GLY A 11 -0.32 -1.25 9.02
CA GLY A 11 -0.36 -1.94 10.30
C GLY A 11 0.84 -1.63 11.19
N MET A 12 0.83 -2.18 12.40
CA MET A 12 1.87 -1.94 13.40
C MET A 12 3.25 -2.45 12.94
N SER A 13 4.34 -1.82 13.38
CA SER A 13 5.69 -2.33 13.10
C SER A 13 5.83 -3.74 13.71
N GLY A 14 6.29 -4.72 12.93
CA GLY A 14 6.33 -6.13 13.34
C GLY A 14 5.05 -6.95 13.06
N SER A 15 3.99 -6.34 12.51
CA SER A 15 2.75 -7.06 12.18
C SER A 15 2.84 -7.97 10.94
N GLY A 16 3.96 -7.93 10.20
CA GLY A 16 4.18 -8.79 9.03
C GLY A 16 3.96 -8.12 7.67
N LYS A 17 3.89 -6.79 7.60
CA LYS A 17 3.73 -6.03 6.34
C LYS A 17 4.70 -6.46 5.23
N THR A 18 5.97 -6.66 5.56
CA THR A 18 7.01 -7.10 4.60
C THR A 18 6.68 -8.47 4.01
N LEU A 19 6.27 -9.43 4.83
CA LEU A 19 5.86 -10.76 4.37
C LEU A 19 4.66 -10.65 3.43
N VAL A 20 3.65 -9.86 3.81
CA VAL A 20 2.47 -9.65 2.98
C VAL A 20 2.83 -8.98 1.65
N SER A 21 3.73 -7.99 1.64
CA SER A 21 4.22 -7.36 0.41
C SER A 21 4.84 -8.39 -0.53
N HIS A 22 5.70 -9.28 -0.03
CA HIS A 22 6.29 -10.35 -0.86
C HIS A 22 5.24 -11.32 -1.41
N ILE A 23 4.22 -11.66 -0.63
CA ILE A 23 3.10 -12.47 -1.12
C ILE A 23 2.37 -11.74 -2.27
N PHE A 24 2.19 -10.42 -2.17
CA PHE A 24 1.59 -9.64 -3.25
C PHE A 24 2.50 -9.61 -4.51
N GLU A 25 3.82 -9.52 -4.35
CA GLU A 25 4.79 -9.63 -5.45
C GLU A 25 4.65 -10.98 -6.17
N ASP A 26 4.60 -12.08 -5.41
CA ASP A 26 4.41 -13.44 -5.94
C ASP A 26 3.06 -13.60 -6.67
N LEU A 27 2.03 -12.85 -6.24
CA LEU A 27 0.72 -12.78 -6.91
C LEU A 27 0.71 -11.84 -8.14
N GLY A 28 1.85 -11.27 -8.50
CA GLY A 28 2.02 -10.42 -9.69
C GLY A 28 1.61 -8.95 -9.48
N TYR A 29 1.55 -8.47 -8.24
CA TYR A 29 1.33 -7.06 -7.96
C TYR A 29 2.63 -6.27 -8.10
N PHE A 30 2.53 -5.08 -8.69
CA PHE A 30 3.57 -4.06 -8.60
C PHE A 30 3.60 -3.52 -7.16
N CYS A 31 4.58 -3.96 -6.39
CA CYS A 31 4.71 -3.59 -4.99
C CYS A 31 5.61 -2.36 -4.83
N VAL A 32 5.15 -1.41 -4.01
CA VAL A 32 5.90 -0.20 -3.67
C VAL A 32 5.96 -0.09 -2.14
N ASP A 33 7.15 -0.21 -1.58
CA ASP A 33 7.38 0.01 -0.14
C ASP A 33 7.70 1.48 0.15
N ASN A 34 7.21 1.96 1.29
CA ASN A 34 7.51 3.27 1.86
C ASN A 34 7.29 4.45 0.89
N LEU A 35 6.23 4.39 0.07
CA LEU A 35 5.87 5.47 -0.84
C LEU A 35 5.30 6.66 -0.05
N PRO A 36 5.85 7.88 -0.17
CA PRO A 36 5.22 9.08 0.36
C PRO A 36 3.78 9.21 -0.19
N PRO A 37 2.74 9.36 0.67
CA PRO A 37 1.36 9.40 0.22
C PRO A 37 1.03 10.45 -0.85
N ARG A 38 1.75 11.58 -0.86
CA ARG A 38 1.64 12.64 -1.88
C ARG A 38 1.93 12.17 -3.30
N LEU A 39 2.65 11.06 -3.47
CA LEU A 39 3.00 10.49 -4.77
C LEU A 39 1.96 9.49 -5.29
N LEU A 40 0.95 9.12 -4.49
CA LEU A 40 -0.13 8.23 -4.92
C LEU A 40 -0.83 8.72 -6.21
N PRO A 41 -1.18 10.01 -6.37
CA PRO A 41 -1.76 10.50 -7.61
C PRO A 41 -0.84 10.34 -8.82
N ALA A 42 0.46 10.58 -8.67
CA ALA A 42 1.42 10.41 -9.77
C ALA A 42 1.56 8.94 -10.17
N LEU A 43 1.50 8.02 -9.20
CA LEU A 43 1.51 6.59 -9.48
C LEU A 43 0.27 6.14 -10.26
N VAL A 44 -0.90 6.75 -10.01
CA VAL A 44 -2.10 6.49 -10.80
C VAL A 44 -1.91 6.89 -12.25
N ASP A 45 -1.28 8.02 -12.50
CA ASP A 45 -1.01 8.49 -13.87
C ASP A 45 -0.05 7.54 -14.60
N LEU A 46 1.04 7.12 -13.96
CA LEU A 46 1.94 6.10 -14.48
C LEU A 46 1.22 4.77 -14.77
N SER A 47 0.30 4.34 -13.90
CA SER A 47 -0.45 3.10 -14.10
C SER A 47 -1.37 3.13 -15.33
N ARG A 48 -1.82 4.33 -15.72
CA ARG A 48 -2.67 4.54 -16.91
C ARG A 48 -1.84 4.55 -18.19
N GLU A 49 -0.60 5.02 -18.11
CA GLU A 49 0.36 5.01 -19.22
C GLU A 49 0.89 3.59 -19.51
N HIS A 50 1.00 2.76 -18.46
CA HIS A 50 1.53 1.39 -18.55
C HIS A 50 0.55 0.35 -17.97
N PRO A 51 -0.65 0.21 -18.57
CA PRO A 51 -1.72 -0.61 -18.02
C PRO A 51 -1.32 -2.08 -17.90
N GLU A 52 -0.48 -2.62 -18.80
CA GLU A 52 -0.01 -4.01 -18.77
C GLU A 52 1.01 -4.31 -17.65
N ARG A 53 1.73 -3.30 -17.17
CA ARG A 53 2.75 -3.46 -16.11
C ARG A 53 2.23 -3.13 -14.72
N MET A 54 1.14 -2.35 -14.63
CA MET A 54 0.59 -1.82 -13.38
C MET A 54 -0.90 -2.15 -13.19
N GLN A 55 -1.35 -3.30 -13.70
CA GLN A 55 -2.74 -3.76 -13.51
C GLN A 55 -3.08 -3.94 -12.02
N HIS A 56 -2.12 -4.41 -11.23
CA HIS A 56 -2.29 -4.67 -9.81
C HIS A 56 -1.18 -3.96 -9.05
N VAL A 57 -1.54 -3.14 -8.06
CA VAL A 57 -0.59 -2.32 -7.30
C VAL A 57 -0.79 -2.57 -5.82
N ALA A 58 0.29 -2.89 -5.11
CA ALA A 58 0.30 -3.00 -3.66
C ALA A 58 1.24 -1.93 -3.09
N LEU A 59 0.71 -1.14 -2.16
CA LEU A 59 1.38 0.02 -1.56
C LEU A 59 1.57 -0.27 -0.08
N VAL A 60 2.81 -0.27 0.41
CA VAL A 60 3.07 -0.36 1.85
C VAL A 60 3.26 1.05 2.40
N VAL A 61 2.40 1.43 3.33
CA VAL A 61 2.48 2.72 4.04
C VAL A 61 2.42 2.47 5.53
N ASP A 62 3.38 3.01 6.27
CA ASP A 62 3.46 2.87 7.72
C ASP A 62 4.09 4.10 8.39
N THR A 63 4.35 4.01 9.69
CA THR A 63 4.88 5.11 10.50
C THR A 63 6.25 5.62 10.04
N ARG A 64 6.98 4.88 9.19
CA ARG A 64 8.24 5.34 8.57
C ARG A 64 8.04 6.55 7.66
N CYS A 65 6.82 6.80 7.19
CA CYS A 65 6.49 8.01 6.44
C CYS A 65 6.46 9.29 7.30
N GLY A 66 6.60 9.18 8.63
CA GLY A 66 6.66 10.32 9.54
C GLY A 66 5.40 11.19 9.49
N GLU A 67 5.59 12.50 9.42
CA GLU A 67 4.49 13.48 9.34
C GLU A 67 3.59 13.26 8.12
N MET A 68 4.12 12.70 7.03
CA MET A 68 3.35 12.45 5.81
C MET A 68 2.34 11.32 5.95
N PHE A 69 2.44 10.48 6.99
CA PHE A 69 1.50 9.38 7.22
C PHE A 69 0.05 9.88 7.38
N ALA A 70 -0.14 11.06 7.98
CA ALA A 70 -1.45 11.69 8.13
C ALA A 70 -2.12 11.99 6.78
N GLU A 71 -1.34 12.11 5.71
CA GLU A 71 -1.82 12.40 4.37
C GLU A 71 -2.23 11.16 3.59
N THR A 72 -2.06 9.96 4.15
CA THR A 72 -2.40 8.69 3.51
C THR A 72 -3.87 8.64 3.10
N LEU A 73 -4.79 8.88 4.05
CA LEU A 73 -6.22 8.79 3.78
C LEU A 73 -6.71 9.86 2.79
N PRO A 74 -6.33 11.15 2.90
CA PRO A 74 -6.64 12.15 1.89
C PRO A 74 -6.20 11.75 0.47
N ASN A 75 -4.96 11.27 0.32
CA ASN A 75 -4.44 10.87 -1.00
C ASN A 75 -5.13 9.61 -1.53
N VAL A 76 -5.43 8.63 -0.67
CA VAL A 76 -6.22 7.45 -1.05
C VAL A 76 -7.62 7.83 -1.54
N ARG A 77 -8.28 8.79 -0.87
CA ARG A 77 -9.59 9.31 -1.32
C ARG A 77 -9.47 9.99 -2.68
N CYS A 78 -8.47 10.83 -2.89
CA CYS A 78 -8.20 11.46 -4.18
C CYS A 78 -8.02 10.41 -5.30
N VAL A 79 -7.26 9.35 -5.04
CA VAL A 79 -7.10 8.23 -5.98
C VAL A 79 -8.42 7.52 -6.27
N ALA A 80 -9.25 7.28 -5.24
CA ALA A 80 -10.57 6.67 -5.41
C ALA A 80 -11.52 7.54 -6.24
N GLU A 81 -11.52 8.86 -6.03
CA GLU A 81 -12.29 9.83 -6.83
C GLU A 81 -11.86 9.86 -8.31
N ARG A 82 -10.60 9.49 -8.59
CA ARG A 82 -10.09 9.32 -9.96
C ARG A 82 -10.47 7.96 -10.58
N GLY A 83 -11.34 7.18 -9.94
CA GLY A 83 -11.84 5.92 -10.46
C GLY A 83 -10.92 4.71 -10.22
N VAL A 84 -9.96 4.83 -9.30
CA VAL A 84 -9.08 3.72 -8.90
C VAL A 84 -9.42 3.31 -7.46
N PRO A 85 -10.29 2.30 -7.26
CA PRO A 85 -10.66 1.89 -5.92
C PRO A 85 -9.48 1.26 -5.19
N VAL A 86 -9.16 1.78 -4.01
CA VAL A 86 -8.08 1.29 -3.15
C VAL A 86 -8.68 0.48 -2.00
N HIS A 87 -8.23 -0.77 -1.85
CA HIS A 87 -8.56 -1.61 -0.70
C HIS A 87 -7.51 -1.42 0.39
N ILE A 88 -7.93 -1.20 1.62
CA ILE A 88 -6.99 -1.06 2.75
C ILE A 88 -6.91 -2.40 3.48
N LEU A 89 -5.71 -2.97 3.53
CA LEU A 89 -5.36 -4.14 4.33
C LEU A 89 -4.59 -3.68 5.56
N PHE A 90 -5.25 -3.71 6.72
CA PHE A 90 -4.63 -3.43 8.01
C PHE A 90 -4.19 -4.74 8.66
N LEU A 91 -2.90 -4.90 8.91
CA LEU A 91 -2.33 -6.05 9.58
C LEU A 91 -2.16 -5.76 11.06
N ASP A 92 -2.82 -6.58 11.88
CA ASP A 92 -2.79 -6.47 13.33
C ASP A 92 -2.06 -7.65 13.98
N CYS A 93 -1.58 -7.44 15.19
CA CYS A 93 -0.89 -8.44 16.00
C CYS A 93 -0.97 -8.06 17.47
N SER A 94 -1.09 -9.04 18.37
CA SER A 94 -1.07 -8.80 19.82
C SER A 94 0.23 -8.13 20.26
N ASP A 95 0.16 -7.18 21.20
CA ASP A 95 1.32 -6.45 21.74
C ASP A 95 2.44 -7.40 22.21
N GLU A 96 2.08 -8.50 22.87
CA GLU A 96 3.01 -9.54 23.34
C GLU A 96 3.88 -10.08 22.20
N MET A 97 3.27 -10.32 21.03
CA MET A 97 3.95 -10.80 19.84
C MET A 97 4.73 -9.68 19.13
N LEU A 98 4.25 -8.44 19.17
CA LEU A 98 4.99 -7.30 18.62
C LEU A 98 6.30 -7.08 19.38
N VAL A 99 6.27 -7.16 20.72
CA VAL A 99 7.45 -7.04 21.57
C VAL A 99 8.44 -8.17 21.28
N GLN A 100 7.98 -9.42 21.11
CA GLN A 100 8.86 -10.54 20.78
C GLN A 100 9.53 -10.42 19.40
N ARG A 101 8.89 -9.71 18.45
CA ARG A 101 9.39 -9.53 17.09
C ARG A 101 10.26 -8.29 16.93
N PHE A 102 10.14 -7.32 17.83
CA PHE A 102 11.03 -6.18 17.89
C PHE A 102 12.41 -6.62 18.39
N LYS A 103 13.46 -6.31 17.62
CA LYS A 103 14.86 -6.44 18.03
C LYS A 103 15.40 -5.10 18.48
#